data_AF-A0A8E0KWZ3-F1
#
_entry.id   AF-A0A8E0KWZ3-F1
#
_cell.length_a   1.000
_cell.length_b   1.000
_cell.length_c   1.000
_cell.angle_alpha   90.00
_cell.angle_beta   90.00
_cell.angle_gamma   90.00
#
_symmetry.space_group_name_H-M   'P 1'
#
loop_
_entity.id
_entity.type
_entity.pdbx_description
1 polymer ?
#
loop_
_entity_poly.entity_id
_entity_poly.type
_entity_poly.pdbx_seq_one_letter_code
_entity_poly.pdbx_strand_id
1 'polypeptide(L)'
;MVLESQDEYDSQWAAICSIAPKIGCTPETLRVWVRQHERDTGGGDGGLTSAERQRLKELERENRELRRSNDILRRLRLFAKAEFDASGKNDATAGKAA
;
A
#
# COMPACT_ATOMS: atom_id res chain seq x y z
N MET A 1 20.56 -20.43 -3.05
CA MET A 1 21.27 -21.08 -1.92
C MET A 1 20.45 -22.10 -1.11
N VAL A 2 19.14 -21.92 -0.83
CA VAL A 2 18.27 -23.03 -0.33
C VAL A 2 17.36 -23.59 -1.42
N LEU A 3 16.88 -22.72 -2.32
CA LEU A 3 16.09 -23.13 -3.49
C LEU A 3 16.92 -23.91 -4.53
N GLU A 4 18.24 -23.70 -4.57
CA GLU A 4 19.15 -24.38 -5.52
C GLU A 4 19.52 -25.81 -5.06
N SER A 5 19.33 -26.14 -3.78
CA SER A 5 19.61 -27.47 -3.22
C SER A 5 18.36 -28.33 -3.05
N GLN A 6 17.19 -27.88 -3.53
CA GLN A 6 15.97 -28.70 -3.53
C GLN A 6 16.08 -29.93 -4.43
N ASP A 7 16.95 -29.90 -5.44
CA ASP A 7 17.20 -31.02 -6.37
C ASP A 7 18.16 -32.07 -5.77
N GLU A 8 18.93 -31.69 -4.74
CA GLU A 8 19.99 -32.52 -4.14
C GLU A 8 19.54 -33.31 -2.89
N TYR A 9 18.33 -33.07 -2.38
CA TYR A 9 17.82 -33.67 -1.14
C TYR A 9 16.35 -34.13 -1.28
N ASP A 10 16.05 -35.35 -0.81
CA ASP A 10 14.74 -36.02 -0.90
C ASP A 10 13.55 -35.23 -0.31
N SER A 11 13.81 -34.21 0.52
CA SER A 11 12.79 -33.30 1.04
C SER A 11 13.37 -31.96 1.47
N GLN A 12 12.56 -30.90 1.40
CA GLN A 12 12.90 -29.57 1.92
C GLN A 12 13.34 -29.61 3.40
N TRP A 13 12.77 -30.53 4.18
CA TRP A 13 13.14 -30.74 5.58
C TRP A 13 14.55 -31.32 5.73
N ALA A 14 14.94 -32.28 4.87
CA ALA A 14 16.30 -32.84 4.88
C ALA A 14 17.35 -31.78 4.51
N ALA A 15 17.05 -30.90 3.55
CA ALA A 15 17.89 -29.75 3.22
C ALA A 15 18.00 -28.77 4.41
N ILE A 16 16.89 -28.44 5.06
CA ILE A 16 16.86 -27.56 6.25
C ILE A 16 17.71 -28.15 7.38
N CYS A 17 17.56 -29.43 7.70
CA CYS A 17 18.33 -30.10 8.76
C CYS A 17 19.83 -30.16 8.45
N SER A 18 20.22 -30.27 7.18
CA SER A 18 21.63 -30.32 6.77
C SER A 18 22.30 -28.94 6.73
N ILE A 19 21.53 -27.88 6.47
CA ILE A 19 22.02 -26.51 6.32
C ILE A 19 22.01 -25.75 7.66
N ALA A 20 21.00 -25.97 8.51
CA ALA A 20 20.87 -25.32 9.81
C ALA A 20 22.16 -25.37 10.68
N PRO A 21 22.81 -26.55 10.89
CA PRO A 21 24.04 -26.61 11.67
C PRO A 21 25.23 -25.93 10.98
N LYS A 22 25.26 -25.83 9.65
CA LYS A 22 26.32 -25.12 8.90
C LYS A 22 26.24 -23.60 9.07
N ILE A 23 25.04 -23.08 9.34
CA ILE A 23 24.77 -21.65 9.56
C ILE A 23 24.77 -21.31 11.06
N GLY A 24 24.76 -22.33 11.94
CA GLY A 24 24.72 -22.15 13.39
C GLY A 24 23.32 -21.79 13.92
N CYS A 25 22.26 -22.15 13.20
CA CYS A 25 20.87 -21.96 13.62
C CYS A 25 20.15 -23.30 13.82
N THR A 26 18.98 -23.27 14.47
CA THR A 26 18.17 -24.49 14.61
C THR A 26 17.40 -24.77 13.31
N PRO A 27 17.12 -26.05 12.99
CA PRO A 27 16.29 -26.42 11.84
C PRO A 27 14.92 -25.74 11.86
N GLU A 28 14.33 -25.58 13.05
CA GLU A 28 13.06 -24.86 13.24
C GLU A 28 13.15 -23.40 12.80
N THR A 29 14.20 -22.68 13.20
CA THR A 29 14.41 -21.28 12.81
C THR A 29 14.58 -21.13 11.31
N LEU A 30 15.40 -22.00 10.70
CA LEU A 30 15.62 -21.97 9.26
C LEU A 30 14.33 -22.30 8.49
N ARG A 31 13.51 -23.22 8.97
CA ARG A 31 12.19 -23.52 8.39
C ARG A 31 11.22 -22.35 8.44
N VAL A 32 11.22 -21.57 9.53
CA VAL A 32 10.41 -20.35 9.63
C VAL A 32 10.87 -19.33 8.60
N TRP A 33 12.17 -19.13 8.44
CA TRP A 33 12.72 -18.21 7.44
C TRP A 33 12.45 -18.65 6.01
N VAL A 34 12.55 -19.95 5.71
CA VAL A 34 12.21 -20.49 4.39
C VAL A 34 10.73 -20.27 4.08
N ARG A 35 9.82 -20.52 5.02
CA ARG A 35 8.39 -20.23 4.82
C ARG A 35 8.09 -18.74 4.68
N GLN A 36 8.83 -17.90 5.39
CA GLN A 36 8.70 -16.45 5.27
C GLN A 36 9.16 -16.02 3.88
N HIS A 37 10.32 -16.50 3.44
CA HIS A 37 10.86 -16.28 2.11
C HIS A 37 9.92 -16.82 1.01
N GLU A 38 9.30 -17.98 1.18
CA GLU A 38 8.28 -18.50 0.26
C GLU A 38 7.03 -17.64 0.22
N ARG A 39 6.61 -17.02 1.32
CA ARG A 39 5.50 -16.05 1.30
C ARG A 39 5.89 -14.72 0.68
N ASP A 40 7.14 -14.32 0.86
CA ASP A 40 7.68 -13.07 0.30
C ASP A 40 7.96 -13.22 -1.21
N THR A 41 8.32 -14.43 -1.66
CA THR A 41 8.63 -14.73 -3.08
C THR A 41 7.42 -15.32 -3.83
N GLY A 42 6.60 -16.09 -3.14
CA GLY A 42 5.44 -16.83 -3.66
C GLY A 42 4.13 -16.09 -3.41
N GLY A 43 3.87 -15.08 -4.22
CA GLY A 43 2.54 -14.83 -4.80
C GLY A 43 1.34 -14.62 -3.87
N GLY A 44 1.52 -14.26 -2.60
CA GLY A 44 0.38 -14.03 -1.70
C GLY A 44 -0.45 -12.77 -2.00
N ASP A 45 0.13 -11.77 -2.68
CA ASP A 45 -0.53 -10.50 -3.06
C ASP A 45 0.24 -9.82 -4.22
N GLY A 46 0.61 -10.55 -5.27
CA GLY A 46 1.23 -9.95 -6.47
C GLY A 46 2.73 -9.64 -6.41
N GLY A 47 3.49 -10.33 -5.54
CA GLY A 47 4.97 -10.25 -5.53
C GLY A 47 5.57 -9.05 -4.79
N LEU A 48 4.76 -8.33 -4.01
CA LEU A 48 5.22 -7.24 -3.16
C LEU A 48 5.78 -7.78 -1.84
N THR A 49 7.01 -7.41 -1.52
CA THR A 49 7.65 -7.66 -0.23
C THR A 49 6.81 -7.06 0.91
N SER A 50 6.99 -7.56 2.13
CA SER A 50 6.29 -7.03 3.32
C SER A 50 6.48 -5.51 3.50
N ALA A 51 7.69 -5.01 3.21
CA ALA A 51 8.02 -3.58 3.24
C ALA A 51 7.27 -2.79 2.15
N GLU A 52 7.17 -3.33 0.94
CA GLU A 52 6.40 -2.70 -0.14
C GLU A 52 4.90 -2.67 0.18
N ARG A 53 4.35 -3.71 0.81
CA ARG A 53 2.96 -3.70 1.31
C ARG A 53 2.71 -2.62 2.35
N GLN A 54 3.66 -2.43 3.28
CA GLN A 54 3.53 -1.38 4.29
C GLN A 54 3.52 0.01 3.65
N ARG A 55 4.43 0.26 2.70
CA ARG A 55 4.48 1.51 1.93
C ARG A 55 3.21 1.72 1.12
N LEU A 56 2.66 0.67 0.50
CA LEU A 56 1.43 0.75 -0.29
C LEU A 56 0.24 1.14 0.59
N LYS A 57 0.11 0.54 1.79
CA LYS A 57 -0.93 0.92 2.76
C LYS A 57 -0.81 2.36 3.24
N GLU A 58 0.42 2.85 3.45
CA GLU A 58 0.69 4.24 3.82
C GLU A 58 0.30 5.20 2.69
N LEU A 59 0.74 4.90 1.46
CA LEU A 59 0.38 5.65 0.26
C LEU A 59 -1.14 5.70 0.02
N GLU A 60 -1.85 4.59 0.23
CA GLU A 60 -3.31 4.57 0.12
C GLU A 60 -4.00 5.42 1.19
N ARG A 61 -3.47 5.46 2.42
CA ARG A 61 -4.00 6.34 3.48
C ARG A 61 -3.82 7.79 3.09
N GLU A 62 -2.62 8.16 2.67
CA GLU A 62 -2.31 9.52 2.23
C GLU A 62 -3.18 9.91 1.03
N ASN A 63 -3.35 9.03 0.04
CA ASN A 63 -4.21 9.31 -1.12
C ASN A 63 -5.66 9.56 -0.71
N ARG A 64 -6.19 8.80 0.26
CA ARG A 64 -7.55 9.03 0.79
C ARG A 64 -7.67 10.39 1.46
N GLU A 65 -6.67 10.79 2.25
CA GLU A 65 -6.67 12.09 2.93
C GLU A 65 -6.54 13.26 1.95
N LEU A 66 -5.67 13.12 0.95
CA LEU A 66 -5.53 14.09 -0.15
C LEU A 66 -6.83 14.23 -0.93
N ARG A 67 -7.51 13.13 -1.25
CA ARG A 67 -8.81 13.16 -1.93
C ARG A 67 -9.87 13.87 -1.10
N ARG A 68 -9.96 13.60 0.20
CA ARG A 68 -10.89 14.30 1.10
C ARG A 68 -10.61 15.81 1.13
N SER A 69 -9.34 16.17 1.24
CA SER A 69 -8.92 17.58 1.24
C SER A 69 -9.28 18.26 -0.08
N ASN A 70 -9.04 17.59 -1.20
CA ASN A 70 -9.40 18.12 -2.52
C ASN A 70 -10.91 18.30 -2.67
N ASP A 71 -11.71 17.37 -2.14
CA ASP A 71 -13.17 17.46 -2.13
C ASP A 71 -13.67 18.67 -1.33
N ILE A 72 -13.07 18.93 -0.16
CA ILE A 72 -13.38 20.12 0.63
C ILE A 72 -13.04 21.38 -0.17
N LEU A 73 -11.85 21.45 -0.76
CA LEU A 73 -11.43 22.61 -1.56
C LEU A 73 -12.35 22.84 -2.77
N ARG A 74 -12.78 21.76 -3.45
CA ARG A 74 -13.74 21.85 -4.56
C ARG A 74 -15.10 22.39 -4.09
N ARG A 75 -15.60 21.93 -2.94
CA ARG A 75 -16.85 22.43 -2.36
C ARG A 75 -16.74 23.90 -1.99
N LEU A 76 -15.65 24.33 -1.37
CA LEU A 76 -15.39 25.73 -1.06
C LEU A 76 -15.34 26.59 -2.32
N ARG A 77 -14.67 26.11 -3.38
CA ARG A 77 -14.61 26.80 -4.67
C ARG A 77 -16.00 26.95 -5.31
N LEU A 78 -16.83 25.92 -5.24
CA LEU A 78 -18.21 25.96 -5.74
C LEU A 78 -19.06 26.94 -4.94
N PHE A 79 -18.94 26.91 -3.61
CA PHE A 79 -19.64 27.85 -2.73
C PHE A 79 -19.27 29.30 -3.02
N ALA A 80 -17.97 29.60 -3.08
CA ALA A 80 -17.48 30.95 -3.40
C ALA A 80 -17.96 31.43 -4.79
N LYS A 81 -18.02 30.53 -5.77
CA LYS A 81 -18.55 30.87 -7.09
C LYS A 81 -20.06 31.17 -7.04
N ALA A 82 -20.82 30.40 -6.28
CA ALA A 82 -22.26 30.61 -6.12
C ALA A 82 -22.57 31.95 -5.42
N GLU A 83 -21.80 32.32 -4.39
CA GLU A 83 -21.94 33.65 -3.76
C GLU A 83 -21.67 34.79 -4.74
N PHE A 84 -20.60 34.68 -5.53
CA PHE A 84 -20.28 35.70 -6.53
C PHE A 84 -21.39 35.85 -7.57
N ASP A 85 -21.90 34.73 -8.09
CA ASP A 85 -22.97 34.72 -9.08
C ASP A 85 -24.30 35.25 -8.50
N ALA A 86 -24.56 35.06 -7.19
CA ALA A 86 -25.73 35.62 -6.49
C ALA A 86 -25.62 37.13 -6.25
N SER A 87 -24.44 37.62 -5.85
CA SER A 87 -24.17 39.06 -5.68
C SER A 87 -24.41 39.83 -6.96
N GLY A 88 -23.83 39.37 -8.09
CA GLY A 88 -23.98 40.06 -9.37
C GLY A 88 -25.42 40.10 -9.91
N LYS A 89 -26.29 39.20 -9.45
CA LYS A 89 -27.70 39.17 -9.84
C LYS A 89 -28.54 40.17 -9.05
N ASN A 90 -28.24 40.36 -7.76
CA ASN A 90 -28.90 41.34 -6.91
C ASN A 90 -28.63 42.78 -7.40
N ASP A 91 -27.40 43.06 -7.81
CA ASP A 91 -26.99 44.36 -8.37
C ASP A 91 -27.74 44.68 -9.68
N ALA A 92 -27.91 43.68 -10.55
CA ALA A 92 -28.65 43.82 -11.81
C ALA A 92 -30.16 44.01 -11.60
N THR A 93 -30.74 43.41 -10.56
CA THR A 93 -32.14 43.63 -10.20
C THR A 93 -32.40 44.99 -9.54
N ALA A 94 -31.44 45.51 -8.77
CA ALA A 94 -31.54 46.83 -8.15
C ALA A 94 -31.50 47.97 -9.18
N GLY A 95 -30.68 47.86 -10.22
CA GLY A 95 -30.60 48.86 -11.30
C GLY A 95 -31.80 48.91 -12.26
N LYS A 96 -32.72 47.94 -12.19
CA LYS A 96 -33.93 47.89 -13.05
C LYS A 96 -35.19 48.43 -12.35
N ALA A 97 -35.11 48.68 -11.04
CA ALA A 97 -36.19 49.18 -10.20
C ALA A 97 -36.06 50.67 -9.83
N ALA A 98 -35.03 51.35 -10.34
CA ALA A 98 -34.81 52.80 -10.23
C ALA A 98 -35.02 53.46 -11.60
#